data_AF-A0A7C2Q9Z9-F1
#
_entry.id   AF-A0A7C2Q9Z9-F1
#
_cell.length_a   1.000
_cell.length_b   1.000
_cell.length_c   1.000
_cell.angle_alpha   90.00
_cell.angle_beta   90.00
_cell.angle_gamma   90.00
#
_symmetry.space_group_name_H-M   'P 1'
#
loop_
_entity.id
_entity.type
_entity.pdbx_description
1 polymer ?
#
loop_
_entity_poly.entity_id
_entity_poly.type
_entity_poly.pdbx_seq_one_letter_code
_entity_poly.pdbx_strand_id
1 'polypeptide(L)'
;MSGNTRAILQLAAVMGLAGILLVAPQPQSAATYPNTQQHGWVRRVPGLPSGYFGWIVQPYGKRVIAVNPTGEQDIIKVLREPPKPGQDRDPFAPPYKVMLLSPEEERVVEQFESNHIWAVAILAEKERSSVSWLAQGYDYWVLDAVRQVAYALRTPPQPLLFWQTLDKVDLNTRQVLHTLRMREIGAIALSAGGNRLYVPHMTDDKGATVSIYDAGTMKLLKELPASQTIERIISSRDGRMLYLVSDEAFLMMDAAKNEFIGDAFALPRMGAGAWALEVSEDGKEVYVGGGQISHEERGYILALDAATGQQRRRLSIGVGTCVSLAVVGNKLFAGCLDGIYVIDIDAWRKNAKGSRQQLQGVPGDYTSDNSLPLMVVGSANSTSTLPTNRA
;
A
#
# COMPACT_ATOMS: atom_id res chain seq x y z
N MET A 1 -17.84 26.44 -3.12
CA MET A 1 -16.66 25.69 -3.60
C MET A 1 -17.11 24.26 -3.83
N SER A 2 -17.06 23.79 -5.07
CA SER A 2 -17.61 22.49 -5.49
C SER A 2 -16.86 21.33 -4.80
N GLY A 3 -17.59 20.26 -4.49
CA GLY A 3 -17.05 19.09 -3.76
C GLY A 3 -15.78 18.50 -4.38
N ASN A 4 -15.61 18.63 -5.70
CA ASN A 4 -14.47 18.08 -6.42
C ASN A 4 -13.13 18.75 -6.07
N THR A 5 -13.11 20.06 -5.79
CA THR A 5 -11.86 20.77 -5.43
C THR A 5 -11.32 20.32 -4.06
N ARG A 6 -12.21 19.89 -3.16
CA ARG A 6 -11.85 19.39 -1.82
C ARG A 6 -11.26 17.98 -1.89
N ALA A 7 -11.79 17.12 -2.78
CA ALA A 7 -11.28 15.77 -3.03
C ALA A 7 -9.85 15.78 -3.58
N ILE A 8 -9.51 16.71 -4.48
CA ILE A 8 -8.16 16.83 -5.05
C ILE A 8 -7.15 17.39 -4.06
N LEU A 9 -7.56 18.36 -3.23
CA LEU A 9 -6.73 18.88 -2.14
C LEU A 9 -6.49 17.83 -1.05
N GLN A 10 -7.46 16.95 -0.78
CA GLN A 10 -7.29 15.80 0.10
C GLN A 10 -6.41 14.72 -0.53
N LEU A 11 -6.46 14.54 -1.86
CA LEU A 11 -5.51 13.69 -2.59
C LEU A 11 -4.09 14.21 -2.54
N ALA A 12 -3.92 15.51 -2.75
CA ALA A 12 -2.64 16.17 -2.58
C ALA A 12 -2.15 16.05 -1.14
N ALA A 13 -3.02 16.11 -0.13
CA ALA A 13 -2.62 15.93 1.28
C ALA A 13 -2.25 14.48 1.62
N VAL A 14 -3.04 13.50 1.17
CA VAL A 14 -2.75 12.06 1.31
C VAL A 14 -1.54 11.65 0.49
N MET A 15 -1.21 12.40 -0.57
CA MET A 15 -0.04 12.16 -1.41
C MET A 15 1.15 13.08 -1.15
N GLY A 16 1.20 13.74 0.02
CA GLY A 16 2.36 14.53 0.46
C GLY A 16 2.62 15.83 -0.31
N LEU A 17 1.64 16.34 -1.05
CA LEU A 17 1.69 17.60 -1.81
C LEU A 17 1.02 18.78 -1.11
N ALA A 18 0.41 18.60 0.07
CA ALA A 18 -0.06 19.72 0.90
C ALA A 18 1.11 20.49 1.50
N GLY A 19 1.75 21.34 0.69
CA GLY A 19 2.85 22.20 1.09
C GLY A 19 3.81 22.63 -0.02
N ILE A 20 3.80 21.98 -1.19
CA ILE A 20 4.72 22.34 -2.29
C ILE A 20 4.02 23.34 -3.22
N LEU A 21 3.88 24.56 -2.72
CA LEU A 21 3.61 25.74 -3.53
C LEU A 21 4.92 26.54 -3.65
N LEU A 22 5.97 25.89 -4.14
CA LEU A 22 7.23 26.55 -4.46
C LEU A 22 7.65 26.17 -5.88
N VAL A 23 7.81 27.23 -6.66
CA VAL A 23 8.19 27.30 -8.07
C VAL A 23 9.27 26.27 -8.40
N ALA A 24 8.94 25.24 -9.18
CA ALA A 24 9.92 24.44 -9.89
C ALA A 24 10.12 25.02 -11.31
N PRO A 25 11.35 25.11 -11.82
CA PRO A 25 11.61 25.59 -13.17
C PRO A 25 11.03 24.63 -14.22
N GLN A 26 10.77 25.17 -15.41
CA GLN A 26 10.27 24.48 -16.60
C GLN A 26 10.98 23.13 -16.85
N PRO A 27 10.27 22.13 -17.44
CA PRO A 27 10.83 20.79 -17.65
C PRO A 27 12.07 20.87 -18.54
N GLN A 28 13.23 20.62 -17.95
CA GLN A 28 14.38 20.18 -18.72
C GLN A 28 14.05 18.79 -19.28
N SER A 29 14.39 18.59 -20.55
CA SER A 29 14.09 17.39 -21.36
C SER A 29 14.02 16.11 -20.54
N ALA A 30 12.95 15.33 -20.73
CA ALA A 30 12.76 14.01 -20.14
C ALA A 30 14.08 13.25 -20.11
N ALA A 31 14.66 13.09 -18.93
CA ALA A 31 15.82 12.24 -18.75
C ALA A 31 15.39 10.85 -19.21
N THR A 32 15.92 10.41 -20.34
CA THR A 32 15.77 9.04 -20.79
C THR A 32 16.62 8.21 -19.85
N TYR A 33 16.00 7.71 -18.77
CA TYR A 33 16.66 6.75 -17.91
C TYR A 33 16.99 5.55 -18.79
N PRO A 34 18.27 5.19 -18.96
CA PRO A 34 18.63 4.03 -19.74
C PRO A 34 17.86 2.84 -19.16
N ASN A 35 17.26 2.10 -20.09
CA ASN A 35 16.59 0.82 -19.87
C ASN A 35 17.40 0.07 -18.81
N THR A 36 16.72 -0.32 -17.73
CA THR A 36 17.27 -1.00 -16.56
C THR A 36 18.46 -1.90 -16.94
N GLN A 37 19.53 -1.89 -16.14
CA GLN A 37 20.46 -3.03 -16.16
C GLN A 37 19.58 -4.27 -15.98
N GLN A 38 19.29 -4.96 -17.09
CA GLN A 38 18.53 -6.19 -17.09
C GLN A 38 19.46 -7.23 -16.50
N HIS A 39 19.55 -7.26 -15.18
CA HIS A 39 19.93 -8.49 -14.55
C HIS A 39 18.84 -9.49 -14.95
N GLY A 40 19.19 -10.68 -15.45
CA GLY A 40 18.19 -11.65 -15.93
C GLY A 40 17.08 -12.01 -14.92
N TRP A 41 17.24 -11.62 -13.64
CA TRP A 41 16.28 -11.77 -12.55
C TRP A 41 15.34 -10.58 -12.30
N VAL A 42 15.47 -9.46 -13.04
CA VAL A 42 14.52 -8.32 -13.03
C VAL A 42 14.15 -7.94 -14.45
N ARG A 43 12.86 -7.80 -14.72
CA ARG A 43 12.35 -7.37 -16.04
C ARG A 43 11.00 -6.69 -15.94
N ARG A 44 10.67 -5.87 -16.93
CA ARG A 44 9.35 -5.22 -17.05
C ARG A 44 8.38 -6.17 -17.75
N VAL A 45 7.14 -6.24 -17.27
CA VAL A 45 6.06 -6.98 -17.92
C VAL A 45 5.78 -6.35 -19.30
N PRO A 46 5.82 -7.11 -20.40
CA PRO A 46 5.55 -6.60 -21.74
C PRO A 46 4.05 -6.40 -21.97
N GLY A 47 3.70 -5.60 -22.98
CA GLY A 47 2.32 -5.40 -23.41
C GLY A 47 1.48 -4.44 -22.53
N LEU A 48 2.09 -3.82 -21.52
CA LEU A 48 1.46 -2.75 -20.75
C LEU A 48 1.49 -1.42 -21.52
N PRO A 49 0.45 -0.57 -21.40
CA PRO A 49 0.45 0.76 -21.99
C PRO A 49 1.64 1.59 -21.49
N SER A 50 2.14 2.47 -22.35
CA SER A 50 3.17 3.44 -21.99
C SER A 50 2.56 4.62 -21.24
N GLY A 51 3.22 5.09 -20.19
CA GLY A 51 2.75 6.20 -19.36
C GLY A 51 3.02 5.95 -17.88
N TYR A 52 2.57 6.88 -17.05
CA TYR A 52 2.71 6.82 -15.59
C TYR A 52 1.32 6.64 -14.97
N PHE A 53 1.06 5.49 -14.34
CA PHE A 53 -0.30 5.11 -13.95
C PHE A 53 -0.46 4.73 -12.48
N GLY A 54 0.64 4.46 -11.76
CA GLY A 54 0.56 3.97 -10.37
C GLY A 54 -0.14 2.62 -10.31
N TRP A 55 0.46 1.61 -10.97
CA TRP A 55 -0.15 0.29 -11.09
C TRP A 55 -0.44 -0.35 -9.73
N ILE A 56 -1.69 -0.76 -9.51
CA ILE A 56 -2.11 -1.53 -8.34
C ILE A 56 -2.07 -3.02 -8.70
N VAL A 57 -1.08 -3.73 -8.20
CA VAL A 57 -0.92 -5.18 -8.36
C VAL A 57 -1.30 -5.92 -7.08
N GLN A 58 -2.06 -7.00 -7.24
CA GLN A 58 -2.55 -7.83 -6.13
C GLN A 58 -2.46 -9.31 -6.52
N PRO A 59 -2.04 -10.21 -5.60
CA PRO A 59 -2.03 -11.63 -5.88
C PRO A 59 -3.47 -12.17 -5.95
N TYR A 60 -3.68 -13.12 -6.85
CA TYR A 60 -4.93 -13.87 -6.92
C TYR A 60 -4.71 -15.34 -7.25
N GLY A 61 -4.77 -16.20 -6.23
CA GLY A 61 -4.44 -17.61 -6.39
C GLY A 61 -3.04 -17.74 -7.00
N LYS A 62 -2.96 -18.28 -8.22
CA LYS A 62 -1.71 -18.39 -9.00
C LYS A 62 -1.53 -17.30 -10.08
N ARG A 63 -2.32 -16.22 -10.04
CA ARG A 63 -2.32 -15.11 -10.99
C ARG A 63 -2.00 -13.80 -10.28
N VAL A 64 -1.73 -12.74 -11.04
CA VAL A 64 -1.63 -11.37 -10.52
C VAL A 64 -2.66 -10.50 -11.24
N ILE A 65 -3.44 -9.76 -10.48
CA ILE A 65 -4.32 -8.71 -11.00
C ILE A 65 -3.54 -7.41 -11.01
N ALA A 66 -3.63 -6.69 -12.10
CA ALA A 66 -3.14 -5.32 -12.22
C ALA A 66 -4.30 -4.40 -12.59
N VAL A 67 -4.43 -3.29 -11.86
CA VAL A 67 -5.42 -2.25 -12.13
C VAL A 67 -4.69 -0.95 -12.43
N ASN A 68 -5.15 -0.27 -13.47
CA ASN A 68 -4.75 1.08 -13.79
C ASN A 68 -5.83 2.06 -13.28
N PRO A 69 -5.55 2.81 -12.19
CA PRO A 69 -6.55 3.65 -11.54
C PRO A 69 -6.90 4.91 -12.31
N THR A 70 -6.03 5.40 -13.19
CA THR A 70 -6.22 6.66 -13.96
C THR A 70 -6.61 6.42 -15.41
N GLY A 71 -6.83 5.16 -15.80
CA GLY A 71 -7.16 4.77 -17.17
C GLY A 71 -6.04 5.11 -18.16
N GLU A 72 -6.26 6.07 -19.05
CA GLU A 72 -5.25 6.48 -20.05
C GLU A 72 -4.49 7.75 -19.64
N GLN A 73 -4.79 8.32 -18.46
CA GLN A 73 -4.21 9.58 -18.01
C GLN A 73 -2.93 9.36 -17.21
N ASP A 74 -1.95 10.24 -17.42
CA ASP A 74 -0.72 10.30 -16.64
C ASP A 74 -1.05 10.74 -15.20
N ILE A 75 -0.78 9.88 -14.23
CA ILE A 75 -1.08 10.11 -12.82
C ILE A 75 -0.38 11.37 -12.29
N ILE A 76 0.86 11.65 -12.71
CA ILE A 76 1.59 12.83 -12.23
C ILE A 76 0.89 14.11 -12.71
N LYS A 77 0.36 14.12 -13.94
CA LYS A 77 -0.41 15.25 -14.45
C LYS A 77 -1.74 15.40 -13.72
N VAL A 78 -2.47 14.29 -13.54
CA VAL A 78 -3.77 14.27 -12.83
C VAL A 78 -3.64 14.86 -11.43
N LEU A 79 -2.53 14.59 -10.74
CA LEU A 79 -2.31 15.07 -9.38
C LEU A 79 -1.85 16.52 -9.31
N ARG A 80 -1.15 17.01 -10.34
CA ARG A 80 -0.62 18.38 -10.38
C ARG A 80 -1.62 19.39 -10.92
N GLU A 81 -2.53 18.96 -11.80
CA GLU A 81 -3.50 19.84 -12.46
C GLU A 81 -4.91 19.54 -11.95
N PRO A 82 -5.54 20.42 -11.14
CA PRO A 82 -6.94 20.24 -10.79
C PRO A 82 -7.81 20.28 -12.07
N PRO A 83 -8.92 19.52 -12.13
CA PRO A 83 -9.80 19.45 -13.28
C PRO A 83 -10.32 20.85 -13.59
N LYS A 84 -10.37 21.16 -14.87
CA LYS A 84 -10.84 22.45 -15.35
C LYS A 84 -12.34 22.60 -15.02
N PRO A 85 -12.84 23.82 -14.76
CA PRO A 85 -14.27 24.04 -14.59
C PRO A 85 -15.05 23.46 -15.78
N GLY A 86 -15.99 22.55 -15.52
CA GLY A 86 -16.77 21.85 -16.56
C GLY A 86 -16.19 20.51 -17.04
N GLN A 87 -15.04 20.05 -16.53
CA GLN A 87 -14.65 18.64 -16.61
C GLN A 87 -15.28 17.89 -15.43
N ASP A 88 -16.45 17.29 -15.66
CA ASP A 88 -17.24 16.60 -14.63
C ASP A 88 -16.77 15.17 -14.33
N ARG A 89 -15.83 14.60 -15.11
CA ARG A 89 -15.40 13.21 -14.91
C ARG A 89 -14.20 13.16 -13.98
N ASP A 90 -14.41 12.63 -12.78
CA ASP A 90 -13.36 12.26 -11.85
C ASP A 90 -12.39 11.28 -12.55
N PRO A 91 -11.08 11.60 -12.66
CA PRO A 91 -10.11 10.76 -13.35
C PRO A 91 -9.86 9.41 -12.66
N PHE A 92 -10.32 9.26 -11.41
CA PHE A 92 -10.27 8.03 -10.64
C PHE A 92 -11.63 7.32 -10.59
N ALA A 93 -12.66 7.80 -11.29
CA ALA A 93 -13.94 7.11 -11.33
C ALA A 93 -13.90 5.90 -12.27
N PRO A 94 -14.64 4.82 -11.93
CA PRO A 94 -14.77 3.66 -12.80
C PRO A 94 -15.43 3.99 -14.16
N PRO A 95 -15.31 3.11 -15.17
CA PRO A 95 -14.68 1.79 -15.10
C PRO A 95 -13.15 1.83 -15.14
N TYR A 96 -12.52 0.93 -14.39
CA TYR A 96 -11.07 0.70 -14.38
C TYR A 96 -10.68 -0.37 -15.39
N LYS A 97 -9.55 -0.17 -16.07
CA LYS A 97 -8.93 -1.21 -16.91
C LYS A 97 -8.19 -2.20 -16.02
N VAL A 98 -8.63 -3.46 -16.06
CA VAL A 98 -8.06 -4.57 -15.30
C VAL A 98 -7.30 -5.50 -16.24
N MET A 99 -6.13 -5.95 -15.81
CA MET A 99 -5.29 -6.89 -16.52
C MET A 99 -5.01 -8.10 -15.62
N LEU A 100 -5.20 -9.30 -16.14
CA LEU A 100 -4.73 -10.52 -15.50
C LEU A 100 -3.37 -10.88 -16.09
N LEU A 101 -2.40 -11.02 -15.21
CA LEU A 101 -1.03 -11.42 -15.54
C LEU A 101 -0.84 -12.90 -15.19
N SER A 102 -0.21 -13.64 -16.10
CA SER A 102 0.30 -14.98 -15.83
C SER A 102 1.67 -14.87 -15.20
N PRO A 103 1.91 -15.43 -13.99
CA PRO A 103 3.24 -15.45 -13.40
C PRO A 103 4.23 -16.37 -14.11
N GLU A 104 3.73 -17.39 -14.81
CA GLU A 104 4.56 -18.30 -15.59
C GLU A 104 5.04 -17.66 -16.90
N GLU A 105 4.12 -16.99 -17.60
CA GLU A 105 4.41 -16.38 -18.91
C GLU A 105 4.83 -14.90 -18.80
N GLU A 106 4.68 -14.32 -17.60
CA GLU A 106 5.08 -12.96 -17.24
C GLU A 106 4.53 -11.87 -18.14
N ARG A 107 3.31 -12.08 -18.62
CA ARG A 107 2.61 -11.20 -19.55
C ARG A 107 1.14 -11.08 -19.18
N VAL A 108 0.50 -10.07 -19.75
CA VAL A 108 -0.95 -9.95 -19.74
C VAL A 108 -1.56 -11.10 -20.55
N VAL A 109 -2.45 -11.86 -19.92
CA VAL A 109 -3.19 -12.96 -20.56
C VAL A 109 -4.67 -12.61 -20.78
N GLU A 110 -5.20 -11.64 -20.05
CA GLU A 110 -6.58 -11.18 -20.19
C GLU A 110 -6.71 -9.71 -19.81
N GLN A 111 -7.63 -8.98 -20.46
CA GLN A 111 -8.00 -7.61 -20.12
C GLN A 111 -9.52 -7.47 -20.09
N PHE A 112 -10.03 -6.69 -19.13
CA PHE A 112 -11.45 -6.39 -19.01
C PHE A 112 -11.66 -5.12 -18.16
N GLU A 113 -12.89 -4.64 -18.08
CA GLU A 113 -13.26 -3.49 -17.26
C GLU A 113 -13.92 -3.92 -15.94
N SER A 114 -13.72 -3.15 -14.89
CA SER A 114 -14.40 -3.34 -13.60
C SER A 114 -14.78 -2.00 -12.97
N ASN A 115 -15.84 -2.00 -12.17
CA ASN A 115 -16.16 -0.85 -11.32
C ASN A 115 -15.40 -0.87 -10.00
N HIS A 116 -14.55 -1.88 -9.78
CA HIS A 116 -13.80 -2.10 -8.56
C HIS A 116 -12.30 -2.00 -8.80
N ILE A 117 -11.57 -1.53 -7.79
CA ILE A 117 -10.11 -1.41 -7.81
C ILE A 117 -9.41 -2.52 -7.00
N TRP A 118 -10.14 -3.16 -6.08
CA TRP A 118 -9.61 -4.22 -5.21
C TRP A 118 -9.86 -5.59 -5.81
N ALA A 119 -8.83 -6.45 -5.79
CA ALA A 119 -8.88 -7.77 -6.38
C ALA A 119 -10.06 -8.59 -5.86
N VAL A 120 -10.33 -8.53 -4.55
CA VAL A 120 -11.42 -9.30 -3.91
C VAL A 120 -12.79 -8.99 -4.52
N ALA A 121 -13.10 -7.72 -4.80
CA ALA A 121 -14.37 -7.32 -5.40
C ALA A 121 -14.42 -7.59 -6.91
N ILE A 122 -13.36 -7.21 -7.63
CA ILE A 122 -13.21 -7.47 -9.07
C ILE A 122 -13.47 -8.95 -9.38
N LEU A 123 -12.86 -9.83 -8.60
CA LEU A 123 -12.90 -11.26 -8.82
C LEU A 123 -14.20 -11.90 -8.40
N ALA A 124 -14.73 -11.47 -7.26
CA ALA A 124 -15.99 -12.03 -6.79
C ALA A 124 -17.08 -11.83 -7.85
N GLU A 125 -17.14 -10.65 -8.49
CA GLU A 125 -18.04 -10.39 -9.62
C GLU A 125 -17.65 -11.17 -10.88
N LYS A 126 -16.39 -11.07 -11.32
CA LYS A 126 -15.93 -11.69 -12.57
C LYS A 126 -16.19 -13.19 -12.59
N GLU A 127 -15.88 -13.87 -11.50
CA GLU A 127 -16.00 -15.31 -11.39
C GLU A 127 -17.36 -15.76 -10.84
N ARG A 128 -18.25 -14.81 -10.54
CA ARG A 128 -19.58 -15.08 -9.96
C ARG A 128 -19.49 -15.97 -8.72
N SER A 129 -18.53 -15.67 -7.86
CA SER A 129 -18.33 -16.40 -6.61
C SER A 129 -19.58 -16.34 -5.73
N SER A 130 -19.69 -17.23 -4.74
CA SER A 130 -20.79 -17.24 -3.76
C SER A 130 -20.91 -15.93 -2.96
N VAL A 131 -19.83 -15.14 -2.91
CA VAL A 131 -19.77 -13.85 -2.20
C VAL A 131 -19.80 -12.64 -3.13
N SER A 132 -20.03 -12.83 -4.43
CA SER A 132 -20.12 -11.76 -5.45
C SER A 132 -21.08 -10.63 -5.08
N TRP A 133 -22.15 -10.93 -4.34
CA TRP A 133 -23.11 -9.94 -3.87
C TRP A 133 -22.53 -8.91 -2.88
N LEU A 134 -21.40 -9.20 -2.21
CA LEU A 134 -20.73 -8.20 -1.36
C LEU A 134 -20.24 -7.01 -2.18
N ALA A 135 -19.82 -7.23 -3.43
CA ALA A 135 -19.31 -6.17 -4.30
C ALA A 135 -20.36 -5.10 -4.64
N GLN A 136 -21.64 -5.30 -4.31
CA GLN A 136 -22.70 -4.29 -4.51
C GLN A 136 -22.62 -3.11 -3.54
N GLY A 137 -21.92 -3.26 -2.41
CA GLY A 137 -21.79 -2.19 -1.40
C GLY A 137 -20.48 -2.21 -0.61
N TYR A 138 -19.59 -3.16 -0.92
CA TYR A 138 -18.30 -3.32 -0.25
C TYR A 138 -17.19 -3.42 -1.29
N ASP A 139 -16.07 -2.75 -0.98
CA ASP A 139 -14.89 -2.68 -1.84
C ASP A 139 -13.85 -3.73 -1.45
N TYR A 140 -13.77 -4.06 -0.17
CA TYR A 140 -12.79 -4.97 0.39
C TYR A 140 -13.39 -5.79 1.53
N TRP A 141 -12.94 -7.03 1.71
CA TRP A 141 -13.35 -7.86 2.84
C TRP A 141 -12.34 -8.93 3.16
N VAL A 142 -12.38 -9.38 4.41
CA VAL A 142 -11.70 -10.60 4.87
C VAL A 142 -12.76 -11.62 5.28
N LEU A 143 -12.63 -12.84 4.79
CA LEU A 143 -13.57 -13.93 5.08
C LEU A 143 -13.11 -14.73 6.29
N ASP A 144 -14.06 -15.06 7.15
CA ASP A 144 -13.92 -16.08 8.20
C ASP A 144 -14.83 -17.25 7.85
N ALA A 145 -14.25 -18.23 7.17
CA ALA A 145 -14.96 -19.42 6.71
C ALA A 145 -15.45 -20.30 7.87
N VAL A 146 -14.83 -20.24 9.05
CA VAL A 146 -15.26 -21.03 10.21
C VAL A 146 -16.56 -20.47 10.77
N ARG A 147 -16.64 -19.14 10.92
CA ARG A 147 -17.86 -18.47 11.40
C ARG A 147 -18.88 -18.18 10.31
N GLN A 148 -18.53 -18.40 9.04
CA GLN A 148 -19.35 -18.04 7.88
C GLN A 148 -19.71 -16.55 7.87
N VAL A 149 -18.72 -15.69 8.13
CA VAL A 149 -18.89 -14.23 8.11
C VAL A 149 -17.84 -13.55 7.23
N ALA A 150 -18.17 -12.36 6.74
CA ALA A 150 -17.23 -11.41 6.18
C ALA A 150 -17.05 -10.22 7.13
N TYR A 151 -15.82 -9.76 7.29
CA TYR A 151 -15.51 -8.43 7.79
C TYR A 151 -15.31 -7.55 6.56
N ALA A 152 -16.29 -6.71 6.25
CA ALA A 152 -16.42 -6.04 4.95
C ALA A 152 -16.37 -4.52 5.11
N LEU A 153 -15.55 -3.89 4.27
CA LEU A 153 -15.31 -2.45 4.26
C LEU A 153 -16.19 -1.81 3.19
N ARG A 154 -17.11 -0.94 3.64
CA ARG A 154 -18.15 -0.37 2.78
C ARG A 154 -17.56 0.61 1.79
N THR A 155 -17.97 0.54 0.53
CA THR A 155 -17.52 1.44 -0.53
C THR A 155 -17.72 2.91 -0.11
N PRO A 156 -16.68 3.75 -0.13
CA PRO A 156 -16.79 5.15 0.24
C PRO A 156 -17.58 5.93 -0.83
N PRO A 157 -18.25 7.04 -0.46
CA PRO A 157 -19.14 7.79 -1.34
C PRO A 157 -18.43 8.57 -2.47
N GLN A 158 -17.12 8.74 -2.39
CA GLN A 158 -16.27 9.21 -3.49
C GLN A 158 -15.10 8.23 -3.59
N PRO A 159 -14.63 7.87 -4.79
CA PRO A 159 -13.37 7.16 -4.89
C PRO A 159 -12.34 8.08 -4.23
N LEU A 160 -11.56 7.52 -3.31
CA LEU A 160 -10.43 8.09 -2.56
C LEU A 160 -10.74 8.34 -1.06
N LEU A 161 -10.04 7.73 -0.10
CA LEU A 161 -9.05 6.63 -0.13
C LEU A 161 -9.16 5.70 1.11
N PHE A 162 -10.05 6.01 2.06
CA PHE A 162 -10.10 5.33 3.35
C PHE A 162 -11.51 4.89 3.68
N TRP A 163 -11.62 3.67 4.17
CA TRP A 163 -12.90 3.17 4.64
C TRP A 163 -13.26 3.83 5.96
N GLN A 164 -14.55 4.05 6.16
CA GLN A 164 -15.09 4.65 7.39
C GLN A 164 -16.08 3.72 8.08
N THR A 165 -16.42 2.62 7.42
CA THR A 165 -17.42 1.67 7.89
C THR A 165 -16.92 0.24 7.66
N LEU A 166 -16.87 -0.50 8.75
CA LEU A 166 -16.58 -1.92 8.78
C LEU A 166 -17.84 -2.65 9.27
N ASP A 167 -18.38 -3.51 8.42
CA ASP A 167 -19.51 -4.36 8.74
C ASP A 167 -19.06 -5.80 8.97
N LYS A 168 -19.62 -6.45 9.99
CA LYS A 168 -19.58 -7.90 10.11
C LYS A 168 -20.85 -8.45 9.47
N VAL A 169 -20.70 -9.22 8.41
CA VAL A 169 -21.81 -9.69 7.57
C VAL A 169 -21.87 -11.20 7.61
N ASP A 170 -23.06 -11.77 7.87
CA ASP A 170 -23.30 -13.20 7.78
C ASP A 170 -23.36 -13.64 6.31
N LEU A 171 -22.58 -14.65 5.93
CA LEU A 171 -22.46 -15.07 4.53
C LEU A 171 -23.66 -15.89 4.04
N ASN A 172 -24.41 -16.52 4.95
CA ASN A 172 -25.55 -17.37 4.61
C ASN A 172 -26.82 -16.54 4.42
N THR A 173 -27.07 -15.63 5.35
CA THR A 173 -28.28 -14.80 5.42
C THR A 173 -28.09 -13.43 4.79
N ARG A 174 -26.84 -13.02 4.51
CA ARG A 174 -26.44 -11.70 3.99
C ARG A 174 -26.77 -10.54 4.93
N GLN A 175 -27.07 -10.84 6.19
CA GLN A 175 -27.41 -9.82 7.18
C GLN A 175 -26.16 -9.18 7.76
N VAL A 176 -26.22 -7.86 7.92
CA VAL A 176 -25.22 -7.12 8.70
C VAL A 176 -25.48 -7.40 10.18
N LEU A 177 -24.58 -8.14 10.81
CA LEU A 177 -24.64 -8.52 12.21
C LEU A 177 -24.12 -7.40 13.14
N HIS A 178 -23.15 -6.62 12.65
CA HIS A 178 -22.55 -5.51 13.40
C HIS A 178 -21.98 -4.46 12.46
N THR A 179 -22.02 -3.19 12.86
CA THR A 179 -21.45 -2.06 12.12
C THR A 179 -20.56 -1.23 13.02
N LEU A 180 -19.29 -1.08 12.64
CA LEU A 180 -18.36 -0.14 13.25
C LEU A 180 -18.17 1.07 12.33
N ARG A 181 -18.39 2.27 12.87
CA ARG A 181 -18.10 3.54 12.17
C ARG A 181 -16.85 4.17 12.77
N MET A 182 -15.90 4.50 11.91
CA MET A 182 -14.57 5.00 12.24
C MET A 182 -14.22 6.15 11.30
N ARG A 183 -13.27 7.01 11.67
CA ARG A 183 -12.91 8.18 10.86
C ARG A 183 -12.29 7.76 9.53
N GLU A 184 -11.14 7.10 9.58
CA GLU A 184 -10.38 6.63 8.41
C GLU A 184 -9.62 5.37 8.82
N ILE A 185 -9.82 4.27 8.09
CA ILE A 185 -9.13 3.00 8.33
C ILE A 185 -8.53 2.45 7.04
N GLY A 186 -7.40 1.76 7.19
CA GLY A 186 -6.73 1.05 6.11
C GLY A 186 -7.29 -0.37 5.91
N ALA A 187 -6.57 -1.17 5.12
CA ALA A 187 -6.94 -2.57 4.89
C ALA A 187 -6.86 -3.37 6.20
N ILE A 188 -7.91 -4.13 6.52
CA ILE A 188 -8.01 -4.91 7.76
C ILE A 188 -7.35 -6.30 7.63
N ALA A 189 -6.95 -6.88 8.76
CA ALA A 189 -6.39 -8.23 8.80
C ALA A 189 -7.06 -9.10 9.87
N LEU A 190 -7.26 -10.38 9.56
CA LEU A 190 -7.71 -11.38 10.53
C LEU A 190 -6.50 -12.20 11.02
N SER A 191 -6.45 -12.47 12.33
CA SER A 191 -5.50 -13.44 12.89
C SER A 191 -5.67 -14.82 12.25
N ALA A 192 -4.61 -15.64 12.19
CA ALA A 192 -4.69 -16.99 11.59
C ALA A 192 -5.74 -17.91 12.27
N GLY A 193 -5.95 -17.76 13.59
CA GLY A 193 -7.00 -18.48 14.32
C GLY A 193 -8.40 -17.87 14.19
N GLY A 194 -8.55 -16.77 13.45
CA GLY A 194 -9.81 -16.08 13.25
C GLY A 194 -10.40 -15.44 14.50
N ASN A 195 -9.68 -15.33 15.61
CA ASN A 195 -10.23 -14.84 16.88
C ASN A 195 -10.08 -13.31 17.05
N ARG A 196 -9.13 -12.70 16.35
CA ARG A 196 -8.88 -11.25 16.39
C ARG A 196 -8.95 -10.63 15.01
N LEU A 197 -9.53 -9.44 14.95
CA LEU A 197 -9.55 -8.56 13.78
C LEU A 197 -8.71 -7.31 14.09
N TYR A 198 -7.75 -7.02 13.22
CA TYR A 198 -6.87 -5.87 13.32
C TYR A 198 -7.31 -4.79 12.34
N VAL A 199 -7.52 -3.59 12.85
CA VAL A 199 -8.01 -2.44 12.10
C VAL A 199 -7.00 -1.29 12.25
N PRO A 200 -6.20 -1.00 11.21
CA PRO A 200 -5.30 0.14 11.24
C PRO A 200 -6.08 1.44 11.00
N HIS A 201 -5.78 2.46 11.80
CA HIS A 201 -6.39 3.78 11.69
C HIS A 201 -5.42 4.76 11.02
N MET A 202 -5.91 5.43 9.99
CA MET A 202 -5.17 6.41 9.21
C MET A 202 -5.47 7.79 9.79
N THR A 203 -4.74 8.17 10.84
CA THR A 203 -4.79 9.46 11.57
C THR A 203 -6.15 10.05 11.97
N ASP A 204 -6.29 10.27 13.27
CA ASP A 204 -7.02 11.43 13.79
C ASP A 204 -6.03 12.39 14.48
N ASP A 205 -6.54 13.43 15.14
CA ASP A 205 -5.73 14.47 15.80
C ASP A 205 -4.84 13.93 16.96
N LYS A 206 -4.91 12.63 17.28
CA LYS A 206 -4.17 11.96 18.37
C LYS A 206 -3.07 11.02 17.88
N GLY A 207 -2.87 10.89 16.57
CA GLY A 207 -1.92 9.96 15.96
C GLY A 207 -2.58 8.67 15.46
N ALA A 208 -1.82 7.85 14.74
CA ALA A 208 -2.32 6.60 14.17
C ALA A 208 -2.43 5.52 15.24
N THR A 209 -3.39 4.60 15.10
CA THR A 209 -3.57 3.48 16.04
C THR A 209 -3.86 2.18 15.29
N VAL A 210 -3.71 1.05 15.98
CA VAL A 210 -4.22 -0.24 15.56
C VAL A 210 -5.23 -0.72 16.59
N SER A 211 -6.49 -0.76 16.20
CA SER A 211 -7.55 -1.33 17.02
C SER A 211 -7.62 -2.83 16.81
N ILE A 212 -7.74 -3.57 17.91
CA ILE A 212 -7.81 -5.02 17.92
C ILE A 212 -9.15 -5.42 18.51
N TYR A 213 -9.99 -6.03 17.69
CA TYR A 213 -11.32 -6.48 18.07
C TYR A 213 -11.35 -7.99 18.25
N ASP A 214 -12.19 -8.46 19.18
CA ASP A 214 -12.63 -9.85 19.19
C ASP A 214 -13.50 -10.08 17.94
N ALA A 215 -13.07 -10.97 17.06
CA ALA A 215 -13.70 -11.16 15.77
C ALA A 215 -15.12 -11.77 15.92
N GLY A 216 -15.36 -12.55 16.98
CA GLY A 216 -16.65 -13.15 17.28
C GLY A 216 -17.71 -12.12 17.70
N THR A 217 -17.35 -11.26 18.64
CA THR A 217 -18.27 -10.33 19.32
C THR A 217 -18.17 -8.89 18.83
N MET A 218 -17.16 -8.56 18.03
CA MET A 218 -16.80 -7.20 17.59
C MET A 218 -16.49 -6.24 18.74
N LYS A 219 -16.18 -6.76 19.93
CA LYS A 219 -15.76 -5.94 21.07
C LYS A 219 -14.30 -5.52 20.92
N LEU A 220 -14.01 -4.25 21.16
CA LEU A 220 -12.64 -3.74 21.22
C LEU A 220 -11.90 -4.41 22.38
N LEU A 221 -10.79 -5.07 22.09
CA LEU A 221 -9.93 -5.72 23.08
C LEU A 221 -8.78 -4.83 23.49
N LYS A 222 -8.18 -4.14 22.53
CA LYS A 222 -6.99 -3.30 22.73
C LYS A 222 -6.92 -2.27 21.61
N GLU A 223 -6.48 -1.08 21.96
CA GLU A 223 -6.06 -0.06 21.00
C GLU A 223 -4.58 0.21 21.24
N LEU A 224 -3.78 0.15 20.18
CA LEU A 224 -2.34 0.34 20.25
C LEU A 224 -1.96 1.62 19.53
N PRO A 225 -1.26 2.56 20.19
CA PRO A 225 -0.73 3.72 19.49
C PRO A 225 0.37 3.29 18.52
N ALA A 226 0.24 3.71 17.26
CA ALA A 226 1.28 3.58 16.26
C ALA A 226 2.03 4.91 16.17
N SER A 227 3.34 4.87 16.02
CA SER A 227 4.16 6.07 15.88
C SER A 227 3.96 6.80 14.54
N GLN A 228 3.25 6.18 13.58
CA GLN A 228 3.10 6.65 12.20
C GLN A 228 1.78 6.16 11.57
N THR A 229 1.26 6.89 10.56
CA THR A 229 0.02 6.57 9.81
C THR A 229 0.08 5.20 9.13
N ILE A 230 -0.67 4.22 9.63
CA ILE A 230 -0.63 2.87 9.06
C ILE A 230 -1.59 2.74 7.89
N GLU A 231 -1.06 2.45 6.71
CA GLU A 231 -1.87 2.32 5.49
C GLU A 231 -2.31 0.88 5.23
N ARG A 232 -1.40 -0.08 5.46
CA ARG A 232 -1.63 -1.50 5.22
C ARG A 232 -1.07 -2.33 6.36
N ILE A 233 -1.83 -3.35 6.73
CA ILE A 233 -1.40 -4.44 7.60
C ILE A 233 -1.58 -5.77 6.85
N ILE A 234 -0.57 -6.64 6.93
CA ILE A 234 -0.66 -8.01 6.42
C ILE A 234 -0.15 -9.00 7.47
N SER A 235 -0.75 -10.19 7.50
CA SER A 235 -0.28 -11.29 8.33
C SER A 235 0.90 -12.01 7.66
N SER A 236 1.87 -12.41 8.49
CA SER A 236 2.81 -13.47 8.13
C SER A 236 2.07 -14.75 7.73
N ARG A 237 2.74 -15.61 6.95
CA ARG A 237 2.17 -16.86 6.42
C ARG A 237 1.71 -17.81 7.53
N ASP A 238 2.40 -17.82 8.68
CA ASP A 238 2.04 -18.59 9.86
C ASP A 238 1.11 -17.83 10.84
N GLY A 239 0.80 -16.57 10.54
CA GLY A 239 -0.05 -15.69 11.33
C GLY A 239 0.51 -15.27 12.68
N ARG A 240 1.79 -15.52 12.96
CA ARG A 240 2.43 -15.17 14.24
C ARG A 240 2.80 -13.70 14.31
N MET A 241 3.14 -13.13 13.17
CA MET A 241 3.54 -11.74 13.00
C MET A 241 2.52 -10.99 12.15
N LEU A 242 2.35 -9.70 12.46
CA LEU A 242 1.73 -8.73 11.56
C LEU A 242 2.77 -7.74 11.11
N TYR A 243 2.71 -7.37 9.84
CA TYR A 243 3.57 -6.39 9.21
C TYR A 243 2.74 -5.19 8.83
N LEU A 244 3.22 -4.01 9.19
CA LEU A 244 2.53 -2.75 8.96
C LEU A 244 3.46 -1.81 8.22
N VAL A 245 2.87 -0.99 7.36
CA VAL A 245 3.62 0.03 6.61
C VAL A 245 2.89 1.37 6.69
N SER A 246 3.68 2.42 6.84
CA SER A 246 3.33 3.83 6.71
C SER A 246 4.26 4.49 5.70
N ASP A 247 3.96 5.71 5.25
CA ASP A 247 4.83 6.52 4.37
C ASP A 247 6.30 6.62 4.82
N GLU A 248 6.53 6.52 6.13
CA GLU A 248 7.85 6.75 6.73
C GLU A 248 8.43 5.53 7.43
N ALA A 249 7.64 4.47 7.66
CA ALA A 249 8.07 3.38 8.51
C ALA A 249 7.46 2.02 8.19
N PHE A 250 8.24 1.00 8.51
CA PHE A 250 7.79 -0.38 8.63
C PHE A 250 7.72 -0.75 10.12
N LEU A 251 6.64 -1.42 10.52
CA LEU A 251 6.43 -1.89 11.88
C LEU A 251 6.07 -3.37 11.91
N MET A 252 6.36 -4.01 13.04
CA MET A 252 6.07 -5.42 13.29
C MET A 252 5.26 -5.57 14.57
N MET A 253 4.33 -6.51 14.60
CA MET A 253 3.60 -6.87 15.81
C MET A 253 3.58 -8.39 16.03
N ASP A 254 3.63 -8.79 17.29
CA ASP A 254 3.36 -10.16 17.75
C ASP A 254 1.84 -10.34 17.83
N ALA A 255 1.29 -11.22 16.98
CA ALA A 255 -0.15 -11.44 16.89
C ALA A 255 -0.73 -12.22 18.08
N ALA A 256 0.10 -12.95 18.84
CA ALA A 256 -0.34 -13.64 20.06
C ALA A 256 -0.45 -12.67 21.22
N LYS A 257 0.57 -11.81 21.39
CA LYS A 257 0.69 -10.83 22.48
C LYS A 257 -0.08 -9.53 22.23
N ASN A 258 -0.40 -9.22 20.97
CA ASN A 258 -0.97 -7.94 20.57
C ASN A 258 -0.08 -6.75 20.96
N GLU A 259 1.18 -6.81 20.55
CA GLU A 259 2.19 -5.82 20.92
C GLU A 259 3.11 -5.56 19.74
N PHE A 260 3.55 -4.31 19.59
CA PHE A 260 4.61 -3.97 18.65
C PHE A 260 5.93 -4.64 19.07
N ILE A 261 6.69 -5.09 18.09
CA ILE A 261 7.99 -5.73 18.28
C ILE A 261 9.07 -4.73 17.90
N GLY A 262 9.86 -4.32 18.89
CA GLY A 262 10.91 -3.33 18.69
C GLY A 262 10.36 -1.98 18.23
N ASP A 263 11.25 -1.15 17.71
CA ASP A 263 10.92 0.18 17.23
C ASP A 263 10.59 0.18 15.73
N ALA A 264 9.93 1.25 15.29
CA ALA A 264 9.62 1.45 13.89
C ALA A 264 10.91 1.57 13.05
N PHE A 265 10.95 0.86 11.92
CA PHE A 265 12.05 0.91 10.97
C PHE A 265 11.81 2.02 9.94
N ALA A 266 12.63 3.06 9.97
CA ALA A 266 12.50 4.17 9.03
C ALA A 266 12.67 3.71 7.57
N LEU A 267 11.76 4.16 6.71
CA LEU A 267 11.78 3.92 5.27
C LEU A 267 12.34 5.15 4.54
N PRO A 268 13.18 4.95 3.49
CA PRO A 268 13.72 6.07 2.74
C PRO A 268 12.64 6.65 1.82
N ARG A 269 11.88 7.64 2.30
CA ARG A 269 10.88 8.44 1.55
C ARG A 269 9.91 7.63 0.68
N MET A 270 8.64 7.58 1.09
CA MET A 270 7.56 7.19 0.19
C MET A 270 6.78 8.44 -0.21
N GLY A 271 6.81 8.74 -1.50
CA GLY A 271 5.79 9.53 -2.14
C GLY A 271 4.56 8.66 -2.20
N ALA A 272 3.69 8.86 -1.22
CA ALA A 272 2.26 8.60 -1.25
C ALA A 272 1.78 7.17 -1.59
N GLY A 273 1.05 6.56 -0.66
CA GLY A 273 0.25 5.37 -0.93
C GLY A 273 1.11 4.10 -0.90
N ALA A 274 1.72 3.84 0.24
CA ALA A 274 2.40 2.62 0.60
C ALA A 274 1.43 1.46 0.92
N TRP A 275 0.70 0.97 -0.09
CA TRP A 275 0.19 -0.41 -0.05
C TRP A 275 1.25 -1.43 -0.47
N ALA A 276 2.47 -0.99 -0.76
CA ALA A 276 3.56 -1.80 -1.27
C ALA A 276 4.20 -2.68 -0.19
N LEU A 277 3.41 -3.57 0.41
CA LEU A 277 3.84 -4.50 1.45
C LEU A 277 3.42 -5.92 1.08
N GLU A 278 4.36 -6.87 1.04
CA GLU A 278 4.06 -8.26 0.70
C GLU A 278 5.05 -9.24 1.37
N VAL A 279 4.56 -10.43 1.73
CA VAL A 279 5.41 -11.47 2.35
C VAL A 279 5.83 -12.49 1.30
N SER A 280 7.11 -12.84 1.26
CA SER A 280 7.62 -13.96 0.48
C SER A 280 6.86 -15.27 0.77
N GLU A 281 6.80 -16.18 -0.22
CA GLU A 281 6.06 -17.44 -0.09
C GLU A 281 6.61 -18.31 1.06
N ASP A 282 7.93 -18.31 1.25
CA ASP A 282 8.58 -19.05 2.35
C ASP A 282 8.56 -18.30 3.70
N GLY A 283 7.96 -17.12 3.75
CA GLY A 283 7.78 -16.33 4.98
C GLY A 283 9.07 -15.73 5.57
N LYS A 284 10.21 -15.84 4.89
CA LYS A 284 11.51 -15.39 5.44
C LYS A 284 11.78 -13.92 5.25
N GLU A 285 11.14 -13.30 4.27
CA GLU A 285 11.32 -11.91 3.90
C GLU A 285 9.99 -11.19 3.72
N VAL A 286 9.99 -9.92 4.08
CA VAL A 286 8.92 -8.96 3.78
C VAL A 286 9.46 -7.94 2.80
N TYR A 287 8.70 -7.64 1.77
CA TYR A 287 9.05 -6.66 0.76
C TYR A 287 8.29 -5.36 0.97
N VAL A 288 9.01 -4.25 0.91
CA VAL A 288 8.45 -2.90 0.98
C VAL A 288 8.83 -2.13 -0.28
N GLY A 289 7.85 -1.64 -1.04
CA GLY A 289 8.07 -0.77 -2.19
C GLY A 289 7.98 0.70 -1.78
N GLY A 290 8.62 1.59 -2.53
CA GLY A 290 8.55 3.02 -2.30
C GLY A 290 9.25 3.84 -3.38
N GLY A 291 9.52 5.11 -3.08
CA GLY A 291 10.05 6.11 -4.02
C GLY A 291 9.13 7.32 -4.05
N GLN A 292 9.43 8.37 -4.82
CA GLN A 292 8.58 9.57 -4.89
C GLN A 292 7.63 9.54 -6.09
N ILE A 293 6.47 10.21 -6.00
CA ILE A 293 5.64 10.47 -7.18
C ILE A 293 6.31 11.56 -8.03
N SER A 294 7.28 11.15 -8.84
CA SER A 294 8.02 12.03 -9.73
C SER A 294 8.46 11.29 -11.00
N HIS A 295 8.79 12.06 -12.05
CA HIS A 295 9.45 11.53 -13.24
C HIS A 295 10.99 11.47 -13.08
N GLU A 296 11.52 12.01 -11.97
CA GLU A 296 12.95 12.35 -11.81
C GLU A 296 13.68 11.39 -10.87
N GLU A 297 12.94 10.63 -10.08
CA GLU A 297 13.51 9.67 -9.13
C GLU A 297 13.21 8.24 -9.54
N ARG A 298 13.98 7.30 -9.00
CA ARG A 298 13.70 5.87 -9.15
C ARG A 298 12.95 5.34 -7.94
N GLY A 299 12.05 4.42 -8.22
CA GLY A 299 11.41 3.63 -7.19
C GLY A 299 12.39 2.69 -6.53
N TYR A 300 11.98 2.10 -5.43
CA TYR A 300 12.74 1.05 -4.79
C TYR A 300 11.87 -0.06 -4.25
N ILE A 301 12.52 -1.20 -4.01
CA ILE A 301 12.00 -2.31 -3.24
C ILE A 301 13.05 -2.66 -2.18
N LEU A 302 12.65 -2.71 -0.92
CA LEU A 302 13.44 -3.23 0.18
C LEU A 302 13.04 -4.68 0.43
N ALA A 303 14.03 -5.54 0.65
CA ALA A 303 13.82 -6.85 1.25
C ALA A 303 14.23 -6.78 2.72
N LEU A 304 13.26 -6.95 3.61
CA LEU A 304 13.45 -6.96 5.05
C LEU A 304 13.40 -8.39 5.57
N ASP A 305 14.19 -8.67 6.60
CA ASP A 305 14.09 -9.91 7.35
C ASP A 305 12.73 -9.99 8.04
N ALA A 306 11.97 -11.07 7.82
CA ALA A 306 10.63 -11.19 8.36
C ALA A 306 10.58 -11.35 9.88
N ALA A 307 11.65 -11.84 10.50
CA ALA A 307 11.73 -12.05 11.95
C ALA A 307 12.24 -10.81 12.68
N THR A 308 13.12 -10.03 12.05
CA THR A 308 13.79 -8.90 12.73
C THR A 308 13.53 -7.53 12.10
N GLY A 309 12.83 -7.44 10.97
CA GLY A 309 12.59 -6.19 10.23
C GLY A 309 13.84 -5.58 9.58
N GLN A 310 15.01 -6.20 9.75
CA GLN A 310 16.27 -5.63 9.28
C GLN A 310 16.33 -5.67 7.76
N GLN A 311 16.70 -4.54 7.15
CA GLN A 311 16.92 -4.48 5.72
C GLN A 311 18.08 -5.40 5.30
N ARG A 312 17.76 -6.39 4.47
CA ARG A 312 18.73 -7.31 3.88
C ARG A 312 19.25 -6.79 2.55
N ARG A 313 18.36 -6.24 1.71
CA ARG A 313 18.68 -5.79 0.34
C ARG A 313 17.81 -4.61 -0.07
N ARG A 314 18.29 -3.82 -1.02
CA ARG A 314 17.55 -2.77 -1.72
C ARG A 314 17.73 -2.94 -3.22
N LEU A 315 16.66 -2.73 -3.97
CA LEU A 315 16.64 -2.69 -5.42
C LEU A 315 16.06 -1.34 -5.85
N SER A 316 16.79 -0.57 -6.65
CA SER A 316 16.25 0.61 -7.33
C SER A 316 15.65 0.19 -8.67
N ILE A 317 14.39 0.54 -8.92
CA ILE A 317 13.61 0.04 -10.04
C ILE A 317 12.56 1.04 -10.52
N GLY A 318 12.30 1.04 -11.82
CA GLY A 318 11.31 1.91 -12.44
C GLY A 318 11.57 3.40 -12.24
N VAL A 319 10.60 4.18 -12.65
CA VAL A 319 10.55 5.63 -12.43
C VAL A 319 9.47 5.92 -11.39
N GLY A 320 9.77 6.86 -10.50
CA GLY A 320 8.88 7.32 -9.45
C GLY A 320 8.80 6.38 -8.27
N THR A 321 7.59 6.03 -7.85
CA THR A 321 7.32 5.17 -6.69
C THR A 321 6.78 3.80 -7.12
N CYS A 322 7.04 2.77 -6.31
CA CYS A 322 6.37 1.48 -6.42
C CYS A 322 5.30 1.37 -5.32
N VAL A 323 4.03 1.43 -5.73
CA VAL A 323 2.86 1.64 -4.83
C VAL A 323 2.19 0.34 -4.40
N SER A 324 2.50 -0.77 -5.07
CA SER A 324 1.89 -2.06 -4.75
C SER A 324 2.82 -3.23 -5.10
N LEU A 325 2.70 -4.31 -4.34
CA LEU A 325 3.48 -5.53 -4.49
C LEU A 325 2.55 -6.74 -4.46
N ALA A 326 2.93 -7.77 -5.22
CA ALA A 326 2.26 -9.07 -5.20
C ALA A 326 3.28 -10.21 -5.32
N VAL A 327 3.20 -11.21 -4.44
CA VAL A 327 4.05 -12.40 -4.47
C VAL A 327 3.22 -13.59 -4.93
N VAL A 328 3.71 -14.30 -5.96
CA VAL A 328 3.19 -15.59 -6.39
C VAL A 328 4.36 -16.55 -6.59
N GLY A 329 4.50 -17.52 -5.69
CA GLY A 329 5.63 -18.45 -5.69
C GLY A 329 6.97 -17.71 -5.56
N ASN A 330 7.90 -17.96 -6.50
CA ASN A 330 9.23 -17.35 -6.50
C ASN A 330 9.27 -15.95 -7.18
N LYS A 331 8.12 -15.36 -7.52
CA LYS A 331 8.06 -14.08 -8.25
C LYS A 331 7.44 -13.00 -7.39
N LEU A 332 8.12 -11.87 -7.32
CA LEU A 332 7.60 -10.62 -6.80
C LEU A 332 7.25 -9.70 -7.99
N PHE A 333 5.99 -9.30 -8.06
CA PHE A 333 5.49 -8.30 -8.98
C PHE A 333 5.45 -6.96 -8.26
N ALA A 334 6.04 -5.93 -8.87
CA ALA A 334 6.04 -4.57 -8.35
C ALA A 334 5.32 -3.63 -9.32
N GLY A 335 4.21 -3.06 -8.89
CA GLY A 335 3.48 -2.02 -9.61
C GLY A 335 4.10 -0.66 -9.30
N CYS A 336 4.84 -0.12 -10.24
CA CYS A 336 5.47 1.20 -10.15
C CYS A 336 4.76 2.20 -11.06
N LEU A 337 5.15 3.47 -11.08
CA LEU A 337 4.44 4.45 -11.92
C LEU A 337 4.54 4.09 -13.40
N ASP A 338 5.74 3.77 -13.87
CA ASP A 338 6.05 3.56 -15.29
C ASP A 338 5.79 2.13 -15.79
N GLY A 339 5.32 1.22 -14.93
CA GLY A 339 5.02 -0.15 -15.34
C GLY A 339 5.00 -1.15 -14.18
N ILE A 340 4.85 -2.41 -14.56
CA ILE A 340 4.92 -3.54 -13.64
C ILE A 340 6.20 -4.30 -13.91
N TYR A 341 6.92 -4.62 -12.84
CA TYR A 341 8.18 -5.34 -12.89
C TYR A 341 8.06 -6.71 -12.22
N VAL A 342 8.76 -7.69 -12.77
CA VAL A 342 8.91 -9.04 -12.21
C VAL A 342 10.32 -9.18 -11.66
N ILE A 343 10.42 -9.61 -10.40
CA ILE A 343 11.67 -9.91 -9.70
C ILE A 343 11.65 -11.38 -9.30
N ASP A 344 12.64 -12.16 -9.75
CA ASP A 344 12.83 -13.54 -9.28
C ASP A 344 13.50 -13.52 -7.90
N ILE A 345 12.76 -13.95 -6.87
CA ILE A 345 13.12 -13.80 -5.46
C ILE A 345 14.41 -14.55 -5.14
N ASP A 346 14.51 -15.83 -5.51
CA ASP A 346 15.68 -16.65 -5.23
C ASP A 346 16.95 -16.15 -5.92
N ALA A 347 16.82 -15.62 -7.13
CA ALA A 347 17.94 -15.03 -7.84
C ALA A 347 18.35 -13.69 -7.19
N TRP A 348 17.40 -12.88 -6.76
CA TRP A 348 17.69 -11.65 -6.02
C TRP A 348 18.40 -11.94 -4.68
N ARG A 349 17.97 -12.99 -3.96
CA ARG A 349 18.62 -13.47 -2.73
C ARG A 349 20.09 -13.84 -2.94
N LYS A 350 20.40 -14.53 -4.05
CA LYS A 350 21.78 -14.94 -4.41
C LYS A 350 22.65 -13.76 -4.84
N ASN A 351 22.08 -12.71 -5.43
CA ASN A 351 22.81 -11.58 -6.01
C ASN A 351 23.03 -10.39 -5.05
N ALA A 352 23.10 -10.65 -3.74
CA ALA A 352 23.19 -9.63 -2.68
C ALA A 352 24.33 -8.60 -2.83
N LYS A 353 25.39 -8.91 -3.60
CA LYS A 353 26.54 -7.99 -3.82
C LYS A 353 26.24 -6.79 -4.75
N GLY A 354 25.19 -6.83 -5.56
CA GLY A 354 24.77 -5.66 -6.37
C GLY A 354 23.97 -4.60 -5.59
N SER A 355 23.60 -4.89 -4.33
CA SER A 355 22.64 -4.11 -3.54
C SER A 355 23.24 -3.16 -2.50
N ARG A 356 24.58 -3.01 -2.50
CA ARG A 356 25.32 -2.12 -1.57
C ARG A 356 26.10 -0.98 -2.24
N GLN A 357 26.03 -0.82 -3.57
CA GLN A 357 26.55 0.40 -4.18
C GLN A 357 25.58 1.55 -3.92
N GLN A 358 25.91 2.36 -2.92
CA GLN A 358 25.62 3.79 -2.98
C GLN A 358 26.16 4.26 -4.34
N LEU A 359 25.28 4.65 -5.26
CA LEU A 359 25.70 5.23 -6.54
C LEU A 359 26.37 6.57 -6.23
N GLN A 360 27.69 6.58 -6.10
CA GLN A 360 28.48 7.79 -6.29
C GLN A 360 28.35 8.20 -7.76
N GLY A 361 27.99 9.46 -8.01
CA GLY A 361 27.97 10.04 -9.36
C GLY A 361 26.62 10.44 -9.93
N VAL A 362 25.64 10.82 -9.10
CA VAL A 362 24.51 11.65 -9.57
C VAL A 362 24.95 13.12 -9.47
N PRO A 363 25.13 13.87 -10.57
CA PRO A 363 25.34 15.31 -10.51
C PRO A 363 24.01 15.98 -10.23
N GLY A 364 23.91 16.65 -9.08
CA GLY A 364 22.70 17.33 -8.61
C GLY A 364 22.74 17.50 -7.10
N ASP A 365 23.67 18.33 -6.64
CA ASP A 365 23.93 18.65 -5.24
C ASP A 365 22.68 19.04 -4.44
N TYR A 366 22.43 18.28 -3.37
CA TYR A 366 22.35 18.89 -2.03
C TYR A 366 23.36 18.16 -1.14
N THR A 367 24.55 18.74 -1.04
CA THR A 367 25.40 18.62 0.15
C THR A 367 24.60 19.25 1.30
N SER A 368 24.44 18.60 2.46
CA SER A 368 25.51 18.20 3.34
C SER A 368 24.93 17.34 4.48
N ASP A 369 25.71 16.32 4.84
CA ASP A 369 25.90 15.85 6.21
C ASP A 369 24.64 15.49 7.02
N ASN A 370 24.20 14.25 6.88
CA ASN A 370 24.20 13.34 8.01
C ASN A 370 24.09 11.91 7.48
N SER A 371 25.12 11.12 7.74
CA SER A 371 24.90 9.73 8.11
C SER A 371 23.89 9.72 9.25
N LEU A 372 22.61 9.62 8.95
CA LEU A 372 21.66 9.19 9.96
C LEU A 372 21.88 7.68 10.09
N PRO A 373 22.42 7.19 11.22
CA PRO A 373 22.25 5.77 11.53
C PRO A 373 20.75 5.46 11.47
N LEU A 374 20.39 4.20 11.23
CA LEU A 374 19.03 3.69 11.48
C LEU A 374 18.50 4.31 12.78
N MET A 375 17.67 5.36 12.69
CA MET A 375 17.01 5.91 13.85
C MET A 375 15.80 5.03 14.08
N VAL A 376 15.99 4.10 15.01
CA VAL A 376 14.93 3.65 15.91
C VAL A 376 14.16 4.89 16.38
N VAL A 377 12.92 5.03 15.92
CA VAL A 377 12.05 6.12 16.40
C VAL A 377 11.56 5.72 17.79
N GLY A 378 12.30 6.10 18.82
CA GLY A 378 11.92 5.88 20.21
C GLY A 378 10.68 6.69 20.58
N SER A 379 9.72 6.08 21.27
CA SER A 379 8.56 6.76 21.84
C SER A 379 9.02 7.82 22.85
N ALA A 380 8.85 9.10 22.52
CA ALA A 380 9.03 10.16 23.50
C ALA A 380 7.86 10.12 24.50
N ASN A 381 8.09 9.50 25.66
CA ASN A 381 7.33 9.75 26.87
C ASN A 381 7.52 11.23 27.26
N SER A 382 6.55 12.10 26.98
CA SER A 382 6.44 13.37 27.68
C SER A 382 5.46 13.21 28.84
N THR A 383 6.01 12.88 30.00
CA THR A 383 5.38 13.04 31.30
C THR A 383 4.84 14.46 31.46
N SER A 384 3.55 14.57 31.78
CA SER A 384 2.92 15.80 32.23
C SER A 384 3.57 16.30 33.52
N THR A 385 4.09 17.51 33.52
CA THR A 385 4.26 18.31 34.74
C THR A 385 3.40 19.55 34.62
N LEU A 386 2.24 19.51 35.29
CA LEU A 386 1.42 20.67 35.60
C LEU A 386 2.22 21.63 36.51
N PRO A 387 2.24 22.95 36.24
CA PRO A 387 2.59 23.92 37.26
C PRO A 387 1.40 24.12 38.22
N THR A 388 1.68 23.93 39.50
CA THR A 388 0.83 24.26 40.64
C THR A 388 0.60 25.78 40.78
N ASN A 389 -0.62 26.13 41.20
CA ASN A 389 -1.12 27.47 41.54
C ASN A 389 -0.22 28.37 42.40
N ARG A 390 -0.32 29.69 42.17
CA ARG A 390 -0.42 30.85 43.10
C ARG A 390 -0.34 32.12 42.23
N ALA A 391 -1.15 33.17 42.36
CA ALA A 391 -2.11 33.62 43.36
C ALA A 391 -3.27 34.35 42.66
#